data_AF-A0A2V9K1E1-F1
#
_entry.id   AF-A0A2V9K1E1-F1
#
_cell.length_a   1.000
_cell.length_b   1.000
_cell.length_c   1.000
_cell.angle_alpha   90.00
_cell.angle_beta   90.00
_cell.angle_gamma   90.00
#
_symmetry.space_group_name_H-M   'P 1'
#
loop_
_entity.id
_entity.type
_entity.pdbx_description
1 polymer ?
#
loop_
_entity_poly.entity_id
_entity_poly.type
_entity_poly.pdbx_seq_one_letter_code
_entity_poly.pdbx_strand_id
1 'polypeptide(L)'
;MAFPNHEVRTVNEMGWRGASNGRLLALAETSRFDAFLTLDQNLCHQQNVSARKLGFIVVRVPDNNIRFYQPLFAELKTPPKRSRPAKSSRL
;
A
#
# COMPACT_ATOMS: atom_id res chain seq x y z
N MET A 1 4.69 6.68 16.29
CA MET A 1 4.94 6.28 14.88
C MET A 1 3.98 5.17 14.49
N ALA A 2 3.39 5.22 13.29
CA ALA A 2 2.39 4.24 12.84
C ALA A 2 2.98 2.85 12.52
N PHE A 3 4.28 2.78 12.18
CA PHE A 3 4.98 1.54 11.83
C PHE A 3 6.32 1.41 12.59
N PRO A 4 6.31 1.16 13.91
CA PRO A 4 7.51 1.25 14.75
C PRO A 4 8.60 0.21 14.45
N ASN A 5 8.30 -0.85 13.69
CA ASN A 5 9.22 -1.95 13.36
C ASN A 5 9.44 -2.14 11.85
N HIS A 6 9.09 -1.14 11.04
CA HIS A 6 9.24 -1.21 9.59
C HIS A 6 10.04 0.00 9.09
N GLU A 7 10.93 -0.23 8.13
CA GLU A 7 11.47 0.87 7.34
C GLU A 7 10.37 1.34 6.38
N VAL A 8 9.94 2.59 6.54
CA VAL A 8 8.90 3.18 5.70
C VAL A 8 9.51 4.30 4.89
N ARG A 9 9.30 4.25 3.57
CA ARG A 9 9.70 5.30 2.63
C ARG A 9 8.50 5.70 1.78
N THR A 10 8.34 6.98 1.58
CA THR A 10 7.32 7.56 0.71
C THR A 10 7.83 7.72 -0.72
N VAL A 11 6.90 7.77 -1.68
CA VAL A 11 7.20 8.05 -3.10
C VAL A 11 8.02 9.34 -3.26
N ASN A 12 7.76 10.37 -2.44
CA ASN A 12 8.50 11.61 -2.47
C ASN A 12 9.94 11.44 -1.95
N GLU A 13 10.15 10.76 -0.82
CA GLU A 13 11.48 10.50 -0.26
C GLU A 13 12.36 9.65 -1.16
N MET A 14 11.74 8.79 -1.98
CA MET A 14 12.44 7.99 -3.00
C MET A 14 12.67 8.75 -4.31
N GLY A 15 12.16 9.98 -4.45
CA GLY A 15 12.28 10.77 -5.68
C GLY A 15 11.44 10.25 -6.85
N TRP A 16 10.40 9.46 -6.58
CA TRP A 16 9.57 8.81 -7.59
C TRP A 16 8.29 9.59 -7.94
N ARG A 17 8.20 10.84 -7.48
CA ARG A 17 7.04 11.69 -7.73
C ARG A 17 6.79 11.83 -9.23
N GLY A 18 5.53 11.64 -9.66
CA GLY A 18 5.13 11.71 -11.06
C GLY A 18 5.35 10.42 -11.87
N ALA A 19 5.96 9.38 -11.30
CA ALA A 19 5.97 8.07 -11.93
C ALA A 19 4.55 7.50 -12.01
N SER A 20 4.26 6.80 -13.11
CA SER A 20 2.99 6.09 -13.26
C SER A 20 2.88 4.96 -12.24
N ASN A 21 1.64 4.58 -11.93
CA ASN A 21 1.28 3.46 -11.08
C ASN A 21 2.08 2.17 -11.38
N GLY A 22 2.12 1.73 -12.63
CA GLY A 22 2.89 0.53 -13.01
C GLY A 22 4.40 0.69 -12.81
N ARG A 23 4.93 1.90 -13.00
CA ARG A 23 6.34 2.21 -12.76
C ARG A 23 6.67 2.25 -11.27
N LEU A 24 5.78 2.78 -10.43
CA LEU A 24 5.95 2.75 -8.97
C LEU A 24 6.03 1.33 -8.44
N LEU A 25 5.19 0.42 -8.96
CA LEU A 25 5.24 -0.99 -8.57
C LEU A 25 6.54 -1.67 -9.00
N ALA A 26 7.00 -1.42 -10.22
CA ALA A 26 8.29 -1.93 -10.69
C ALA A 26 9.46 -1.37 -9.86
N LEU A 27 9.45 -0.07 -9.56
CA LEU A 27 10.46 0.56 -8.71
C LEU A 27 10.47 -0.05 -7.31
N ALA A 28 9.31 -0.22 -6.68
CA ALA A 28 9.21 -0.85 -5.37
C ALA A 28 9.79 -2.28 -5.36
N GLU A 29 9.49 -3.09 -6.37
CA GLU A 29 10.06 -4.43 -6.50
C GLU A 29 11.59 -4.41 -6.72
N THR A 30 12.08 -3.55 -7.61
CA THR A 30 13.53 -3.43 -7.88
C THR A 30 14.32 -2.90 -6.69
N SER A 31 13.71 -2.00 -5.90
CA SER A 31 14.25 -1.49 -4.63
C SER A 31 14.03 -2.42 -3.45
N ARG A 32 13.52 -3.64 -3.68
CA ARG A 32 13.39 -4.70 -2.67
C ARG A 32 12.43 -4.37 -1.52
N PHE A 33 11.40 -3.58 -1.77
CA PHE A 33 10.32 -3.42 -0.80
C PHE A 33 9.51 -4.71 -0.68
N ASP A 34 9.11 -5.05 0.55
CA ASP A 34 8.25 -6.20 0.84
C ASP A 34 6.77 -5.88 0.64
N ALA A 35 6.37 -4.60 0.80
CA ALA A 35 4.99 -4.17 0.71
C ALA A 35 4.82 -2.79 0.09
N PHE A 36 3.69 -2.58 -0.59
CA PHE A 36 3.24 -1.31 -1.15
C PHE A 36 1.92 -0.88 -0.50
N LEU A 37 1.91 0.29 0.13
CA LEU A 37 0.74 0.87 0.77
C LEU A 37 0.14 1.95 -0.15
N THR A 38 -1.15 1.84 -0.46
CA THR A 38 -1.84 2.81 -1.31
C THR A 38 -3.30 3.02 -0.92
N LEU A 39 -3.84 4.16 -1.33
CA LEU A 39 -5.27 4.48 -1.28
C LEU A 39 -5.95 4.29 -2.64
N ASP A 40 -5.15 4.19 -3.69
CA ASP A 40 -5.64 4.00 -5.05
C ASP A 40 -6.11 2.56 -5.23
N GLN A 41 -7.43 2.38 -5.20
CA GLN A 41 -8.07 1.08 -5.41
C GLN A 41 -7.87 0.58 -6.85
N ASN A 42 -7.77 1.48 -7.83
CA ASN A 42 -7.63 1.11 -9.24
C ASN A 42 -6.26 0.47 -9.53
N LEU A 43 -5.24 0.81 -8.73
CA LEU A 43 -3.91 0.20 -8.79
C LEU A 43 -4.00 -1.33 -8.71
N CYS A 44 -4.92 -1.85 -7.88
CA CYS A 44 -5.04 -3.29 -7.69
C CYS A 44 -5.84 -4.01 -8.77
N HIS A 45 -6.72 -3.29 -9.47
CA HIS A 45 -7.56 -3.86 -10.51
C HIS A 45 -6.85 -3.94 -11.87
N GLN A 46 -5.87 -3.06 -12.15
CA GLN A 46 -5.29 -2.92 -13.48
C GLN A 46 -3.90 -3.57 -13.68
N GLN A 47 -3.17 -3.93 -12.61
CA GLN A 47 -1.73 -4.24 -12.69
C GLN A 47 -1.33 -5.70 -12.38
N ASN A 48 -2.26 -6.65 -12.45
CA ASN A 48 -2.02 -8.09 -12.18
C ASN A 48 -1.21 -8.33 -10.90
N VAL A 49 -1.66 -7.72 -9.81
CA VAL A 49 -1.06 -7.71 -8.46
C VAL A 49 -0.70 -9.12 -7.98
N SER A 50 -1.49 -10.12 -8.37
CA SER A 50 -1.28 -11.54 -8.08
C SER A 50 0.01 -12.13 -8.66
N ALA A 51 0.60 -11.52 -9.69
CA ALA A 51 1.84 -11.99 -10.30
C ALA A 51 3.10 -11.37 -9.68
N ARG A 52 2.95 -10.40 -8.76
CA ARG A 52 4.05 -9.65 -8.17
C ARG A 52 4.51 -10.26 -6.85
N LYS A 53 5.80 -10.11 -6.54
CA LYS A 53 6.40 -10.59 -5.27
C LYS A 53 6.21 -9.58 -4.13
N LEU A 54 5.71 -8.40 -4.47
CA LEU A 54 5.37 -7.30 -3.56
C LEU A 54 4.04 -7.57 -2.86
N GLY A 55 3.97 -7.40 -1.54
CA GLY A 55 2.72 -7.37 -0.80
C GLY A 55 1.95 -6.06 -1.06
N PHE A 56 0.62 -6.10 -1.03
CA PHE A 56 -0.19 -4.91 -1.29
C PHE A 56 -1.13 -4.64 -0.13
N ILE A 57 -1.13 -3.39 0.34
CA ILE A 57 -2.05 -2.89 1.34
C ILE A 57 -2.83 -1.75 0.68
N VAL A 58 -4.10 -2.02 0.38
CA VAL A 58 -5.01 -0.97 -0.08
C VAL A 58 -5.81 -0.50 1.12
N VAL A 59 -5.56 0.74 1.51
CA VAL A 59 -6.32 1.37 2.57
C VAL A 59 -7.61 1.91 1.97
N ARG A 60 -8.75 1.45 2.50
CA ARG A 60 -10.08 1.96 2.13
C ARG A 60 -10.53 2.95 3.18
N VAL A 61 -10.67 4.20 2.77
CA VAL A 61 -11.29 5.26 3.56
C VAL A 61 -12.50 5.81 2.80
N PRO A 62 -13.56 6.25 3.51
CA PRO A 62 -14.69 6.91 2.86
C PRO A 62 -14.30 8.15 2.07
N ASP A 63 -13.27 8.87 2.55
CA ASP A 63 -12.76 10.09 1.92
C ASP A 63 -11.25 10.23 2.17
N ASN A 64 -10.55 10.90 1.26
CA ASN A 64 -9.14 11.24 1.36
C ASN A 64 -8.92 12.42 2.34
N ASN A 65 -9.35 12.24 3.59
CA ASN A 65 -9.21 13.22 4.66
C ASN A 65 -8.51 12.61 5.87
N ILE A 66 -7.54 13.33 6.44
CA ILE A 66 -6.69 12.89 7.58
C ILE A 66 -7.48 12.19 8.71
N ARG A 67 -8.73 12.63 8.96
CA ARG A 67 -9.63 12.09 9.98
C ARG A 67 -10.01 10.62 9.77
N PHE A 68 -10.16 10.18 8.53
CA PHE A 68 -10.49 8.78 8.24
C PHE A 68 -9.29 7.83 8.34
N TYR A 69 -8.06 8.36 8.39
CA TYR A 69 -6.85 7.56 8.54
C TYR A 69 -6.48 7.28 10.00
N GLN A 70 -6.87 8.18 10.92
CA GLN A 70 -6.52 8.05 12.34
C GLN A 70 -6.92 6.69 12.96
N PRO A 71 -8.13 6.16 12.70
CA PRO A 71 -8.53 4.85 13.22
C PRO A 71 -7.71 3.71 12.62
N LEU A 72 -7.30 3.84 11.35
CA LEU A 72 -6.62 2.80 10.57
C LEU A 72 -5.15 2.63 10.96
N PHE A 73 -4.53 3.65 11.56
CA PHE A 73 -3.16 3.51 12.10
C PHE A 73 -3.06 2.45 13.21
N ALA A 74 -4.16 2.08 13.86
CA ALA A 74 -4.16 0.97 14.81
C ALA A 74 -4.09 -0.39 14.11
N GLU A 75 -4.84 -0.58 13.01
CA GLU A 75 -4.84 -1.82 12.22
C GLU A 75 -3.53 -2.03 11.48
N LEU A 76 -2.95 -0.96 10.92
CA LEU A 76 -1.71 -0.99 10.14
C LEU A 76 -0.45 -1.39 10.95
N LYS A 77 -0.53 -1.42 12.29
CA LYS A 77 0.54 -1.91 13.17
C LYS A 77 0.75 -3.42 13.10
N THR A 78 -0.27 -4.14 12.64
CA THR A 78 -0.21 -5.59 12.52
C THR A 78 0.25 -5.90 11.09
N PRO A 79 1.44 -6.48 10.86
CA PRO A 79 1.86 -6.83 9.51
C PRO A 79 0.79 -7.74 8.90
N PRO A 80 0.33 -7.51 7.66
CA PRO A 80 -0.62 -8.40 7.02
C PRO A 80 0.02 -9.79 6.98
N LYS A 81 -0.53 -10.74 7.75
CA LYS A 81 -0.20 -12.16 7.62
C LYS A 81 -0.39 -12.49 6.15
N ARG A 82 0.69 -12.67 5.36
CA ARG A 82 0.69 -12.93 3.90
C ARG A 82 -0.68 -13.40 3.43
N SER A 83 -1.56 -12.45 3.17
CA SER A 83 -2.95 -12.75 2.92
C SER A 83 -3.10 -12.56 1.42
N ARG A 84 -3.38 -13.66 0.73
CA ARG A 84 -4.08 -13.63 -0.56
C ARG A 84 -5.10 -12.48 -0.49
N PRO A 85 -5.23 -11.63 -1.53
CA PRO A 85 -6.04 -10.42 -1.49
C PRO A 85 -7.39 -10.75 -0.84
N ALA A 86 -7.59 -10.22 0.36
CA ALA A 86 -8.75 -10.56 1.17
C ALA A 86 -9.98 -10.00 0.46
N LYS A 87 -11.00 -10.86 0.33
CA LYS A 87 -12.27 -10.52 -0.33
C LYS A 87 -12.90 -9.29 0.33
N SER A 88 -13.40 -8.42 -0.53
CA SER A 88 -14.34 -7.33 -0.27
C SER A 88 -15.28 -7.65 0.90
N SER A 89 -15.25 -6.83 1.95
CA SER A 89 -16.38 -6.69 2.86
C SER A 89 -16.75 -5.22 2.94
N ARG A 90 -18.04 -4.99 2.74
CA ARG A 90 -18.70 -3.69 2.67
C ARG A 90 -19.16 -3.35 4.08
N LEU A 91 -18.70 -2.23 4.64
CA LEU A 91 -19.34 -1.52 5.74
C LEU A 91 -19.57 -0.09 5.27
#